data_AF-A0A3A8ER80-F1
#
_entry.id   AF-A0A3A8ER80-F1
#
_cell.length_a   1.000
_cell.length_b   1.000
_cell.length_c   1.000
_cell.angle_alpha   90.00
_cell.angle_beta   90.00
_cell.angle_gamma   90.00
#
_symmetry.space_group_name_H-M   'P 1'
#
loop_
_entity.id
_entity.type
_entity.pdbx_description
1 polymer ?
#
loop_
_entity_poly.entity_id
_entity_poly.type
_entity_poly.pdbx_seq_one_letter_code
_entity_poly.pdbx_strand_id
1 'polypeptide(L)'
;MNKSVIAILSTLSIFVGSQVFANDNVQECKKLQDDYNVIYASKGFCFKDPEAKAKYGNDNCYTSKPKFSEKEQLRLDSIKERQKELNCK
;
A
#
# COMPACT_ATOMS: atom_id res chain seq x y z
N MET A 1 0.20 33.40 -57.94
CA MET A 1 -0.96 32.63 -57.43
C MET A 1 -0.44 31.25 -57.09
N ASN A 2 -0.39 30.74 -55.85
CA ASN A 2 -1.04 31.13 -54.60
C ASN A 2 -0.09 30.95 -53.41
N LYS A 3 -0.23 31.91 -52.48
CA LYS A 3 0.32 31.91 -51.13
C LYS A 3 -0.61 31.07 -50.24
N SER A 4 -0.04 30.56 -49.14
CA SER A 4 -0.76 30.32 -47.87
C SER A 4 -1.69 29.10 -47.75
N VAL A 5 -1.16 27.88 -47.75
CA VAL A 5 -1.68 26.75 -46.95
C VAL A 5 -0.50 25.77 -46.88
N ILE A 6 0.23 25.59 -45.80
CA ILE A 6 -0.02 24.61 -44.73
C ILE A 6 1.04 24.97 -43.66
N ALA A 7 0.76 25.99 -42.87
CA ALA A 7 1.35 26.16 -41.56
C ALA A 7 0.18 26.00 -40.59
N ILE A 8 0.43 25.46 -39.39
CA ILE A 8 -0.54 25.14 -38.33
C ILE A 8 -1.08 23.70 -38.42
N LEU A 9 -0.31 22.71 -37.92
CA LEU A 9 -0.85 21.61 -37.10
C LEU A 9 0.28 20.75 -36.47
N SER A 10 1.12 21.35 -35.63
CA SER A 10 2.11 20.57 -34.85
C SER A 10 2.34 21.11 -33.45
N THR A 11 1.25 21.51 -32.79
CA THR A 11 1.20 21.78 -31.34
C THR A 11 0.16 20.87 -30.71
N LEU A 12 0.46 19.58 -30.60
CA LEU A 12 -0.25 18.71 -29.66
C LEU A 12 0.60 17.52 -29.24
N SER A 13 1.33 17.69 -28.14
CA SER A 13 1.75 16.59 -27.27
C SER A 13 1.89 17.16 -25.86
N ILE A 14 0.73 17.43 -25.28
CA ILE A 14 0.57 17.58 -23.84
C ILE A 14 0.92 16.22 -23.24
N PHE A 15 2.07 16.09 -22.59
CA PHE A 15 2.26 15.09 -21.54
C PHE A 15 2.36 15.81 -20.22
N VAL A 16 1.21 15.96 -19.58
CA VAL A 16 1.08 16.25 -18.15
C VAL A 16 1.69 15.06 -17.42
N GLY A 17 2.99 15.15 -17.12
CA GLY A 17 3.71 14.18 -16.31
C GLY A 17 3.57 14.51 -14.83
N SER A 18 3.02 13.55 -14.08
CA SER A 18 3.11 13.39 -12.62
C SER A 18 2.49 14.48 -11.73
N GLN A 19 1.20 14.31 -11.44
CA GLN A 19 0.58 14.76 -10.18
C GLN A 19 -0.06 13.54 -9.50
N VAL A 20 0.77 12.58 -9.05
CA VAL A 20 0.30 11.38 -8.31
C VAL A 20 0.98 11.35 -6.95
N PHE A 21 0.62 12.27 -6.05
CA PHE A 21 1.10 12.24 -4.66
C PHE A 21 -0.03 12.05 -3.64
N ALA A 22 -1.29 12.00 -4.08
CA ALA A 22 -2.44 11.83 -3.20
C ALA A 22 -2.94 10.37 -3.10
N ASN A 23 -2.73 9.55 -4.12
CA ASN A 23 -3.17 8.13 -4.14
C ASN A 23 -2.08 7.14 -3.68
N ASP A 24 -0.81 7.54 -3.78
CA ASP A 24 0.32 6.67 -3.50
C ASP A 24 0.41 6.31 -2.00
N ASN A 25 0.24 7.31 -1.12
CA ASN A 25 0.27 7.09 0.33
C ASN A 25 -0.85 6.15 0.81
N VAL A 26 -2.06 6.23 0.25
CA VAL A 26 -3.17 5.33 0.63
C VAL A 26 -2.87 3.89 0.22
N GLN A 27 -2.31 3.71 -0.98
CA GLN A 27 -1.90 2.39 -1.46
C GLN A 27 -0.72 1.83 -0.65
N GLU A 28 0.26 2.66 -0.31
CA GLU A 28 1.38 2.29 0.55
C GLU A 28 0.91 1.91 1.96
N CYS A 29 0.00 2.69 2.56
CA CYS A 29 -0.61 2.38 3.85
C CYS A 29 -1.31 1.03 3.83
N LYS A 30 -2.08 0.74 2.77
CA LYS A 30 -2.74 -0.56 2.61
C LYS A 30 -1.73 -1.70 2.52
N LYS A 31 -0.65 -1.51 1.76
CA LYS A 31 0.43 -2.49 1.65
C LYS A 31 1.14 -2.73 2.98
N LEU A 32 1.45 -1.66 3.72
CA LEU A 32 2.07 -1.75 5.04
C LEU A 32 1.18 -2.49 6.04
N GLN A 33 -0.12 -2.21 6.02
CA GLN A 33 -1.10 -2.91 6.84
C GLN A 33 -1.22 -4.39 6.43
N ASP A 34 -1.11 -4.68 5.14
CA ASP A 34 -1.11 -6.06 4.65
C ASP A 34 0.15 -6.80 5.10
N ASP A 35 1.34 -6.22 4.94
CA ASP A 35 2.61 -6.78 5.42
C ASP A 35 2.57 -7.06 6.93
N TYR A 36 2.02 -6.11 7.71
CA TYR A 36 1.79 -6.28 9.14
C TYR A 36 0.90 -7.50 9.44
N ASN A 37 -0.24 -7.60 8.75
CA ASN A 37 -1.18 -8.68 8.95
C ASN A 37 -0.61 -10.04 8.51
N VAL A 38 0.18 -10.12 7.43
CA VAL A 38 0.84 -11.37 7.01
C VAL A 38 1.79 -11.88 8.10
N ILE A 39 2.57 -11.00 8.72
CA ILE A 39 3.46 -11.37 9.83
C ILE A 39 2.63 -11.95 11.00
N TYR A 40 1.52 -11.30 11.35
CA TYR A 40 0.62 -11.80 12.40
C TYR A 40 -0.02 -13.15 12.04
N ALA A 41 -0.53 -13.29 10.82
CA ALA A 41 -1.13 -14.52 10.31
C ALA A 41 -0.14 -15.70 10.39
N SER A 42 1.11 -15.46 10.00
CA SER A 42 2.18 -16.47 10.06
C SER A 42 2.49 -16.98 11.47
N LYS A 43 2.11 -16.22 12.51
CA LYS A 43 2.22 -16.62 13.92
C LYS A 43 0.94 -17.22 14.49
N GLY A 44 -0.05 -17.52 13.65
CA GLY A 44 -1.32 -18.10 14.06
C GLY A 44 -2.23 -17.10 14.76
N PHE A 45 -2.10 -15.81 14.47
CA PHE A 45 -2.97 -14.79 15.05
C PHE A 45 -4.42 -14.96 14.59
N CYS A 46 -5.36 -14.94 15.54
CA CYS A 46 -6.79 -14.94 15.26
C CYS A 46 -7.29 -13.52 15.00
N PHE A 47 -7.49 -13.17 13.73
CA PHE A 47 -8.08 -11.88 13.36
C PHE A 47 -9.51 -11.77 13.88
N LYS A 48 -9.90 -10.57 14.31
CA LYS A 48 -11.29 -10.27 14.73
C LYS A 48 -12.09 -9.63 13.60
N ASP A 49 -11.41 -8.79 12.82
CA ASP A 49 -11.97 -8.07 11.69
C ASP A 49 -12.44 -9.02 10.56
N PRO A 50 -13.65 -8.85 10.01
CA PRO A 50 -14.18 -9.71 8.95
C PRO A 50 -13.36 -9.68 7.65
N GLU A 51 -12.83 -8.52 7.25
CA GLU A 51 -12.04 -8.40 6.02
C GLU A 51 -10.70 -9.12 6.18
N ALA A 52 -10.03 -8.93 7.32
CA ALA A 52 -8.79 -9.63 7.63
C ALA A 52 -9.00 -11.14 7.73
N LYS A 53 -10.11 -11.60 8.32
CA LYS A 53 -10.47 -13.04 8.32
C LYS A 53 -10.64 -13.58 6.91
N ALA A 54 -11.38 -12.87 6.05
CA ALA A 54 -11.61 -13.29 4.68
C ALA A 54 -10.31 -13.32 3.85
N LYS A 55 -9.38 -12.40 4.13
CA LYS A 55 -8.12 -12.27 3.39
C LYS A 55 -7.00 -13.18 3.88
N TYR A 56 -6.82 -13.30 5.20
CA TYR A 56 -5.70 -14.02 5.82
C TYR A 56 -6.10 -15.39 6.39
N GLY A 57 -7.40 -15.68 6.44
CA GLY A 57 -7.93 -16.90 7.02
C GLY A 57 -7.92 -16.88 8.54
N ASN A 58 -8.80 -17.68 9.14
CA ASN A 58 -8.87 -17.86 10.60
C ASN A 58 -9.13 -19.30 11.03
N ASP A 59 -9.21 -20.25 10.07
CA ASP A 59 -9.64 -21.62 10.34
C ASP A 59 -8.64 -22.40 11.22
N ASN A 60 -7.37 -21.99 11.20
CA ASN A 60 -6.27 -22.64 11.94
C ASN A 60 -5.49 -21.65 12.84
N CYS A 61 -6.10 -20.53 13.19
CA CYS A 61 -5.48 -19.60 14.14
C CYS A 61 -5.55 -20.19 15.57
N TYR A 62 -4.59 -19.84 16.43
CA TYR A 62 -4.48 -20.42 17.78
C TYR A 62 -4.03 -19.43 18.86
N THR A 63 -3.76 -18.17 18.50
CA THR A 63 -3.32 -17.16 19.48
C THR A 63 -3.90 -15.79 19.18
N SER A 64 -4.14 -15.01 20.24
CA SER A 64 -4.40 -13.57 20.14
C SER A 64 -3.19 -12.72 20.49
N LYS A 65 -2.09 -13.36 20.92
CA LYS A 65 -0.83 -12.72 21.34
C LYS A 65 0.35 -13.52 20.80
N PRO A 66 0.58 -13.48 19.48
CA PRO A 66 1.72 -14.15 18.87
C PRO A 66 3.03 -13.64 19.45
N LYS A 67 4.01 -14.53 19.58
CA LYS A 67 5.38 -14.17 19.93
C LYS A 67 6.17 -14.02 18.64
N PHE A 68 6.90 -12.92 18.51
CA PHE A 68 7.74 -12.63 17.37
C PHE A 68 9.20 -12.86 17.74
N SER A 69 9.99 -13.28 16.75
CA SER A 69 11.45 -13.20 16.84
C SER A 69 11.88 -11.72 16.82
N GLU A 70 13.12 -11.46 17.22
CA GLU A 70 13.70 -10.11 17.17
C GLU A 70 13.63 -9.51 15.76
N LYS A 71 13.95 -10.31 14.73
CA LYS A 71 13.88 -9.88 13.32
C LYS A 71 12.46 -9.49 12.90
N GLU A 72 11.46 -10.27 13.30
CA GLU A 72 10.05 -9.97 13.00
C GLU A 72 9.59 -8.73 13.76
N GLN A 73 10.02 -8.57 15.00
CA GLN A 73 9.72 -7.39 15.80
C GLN A 73 10.30 -6.13 15.16
N LEU A 74 11.57 -6.15 14.75
CA LEU A 74 12.20 -5.05 14.00
C LEU A 74 11.44 -4.72 12.71
N ARG A 75 10.96 -5.74 12.00
CA ARG A 75 10.14 -5.52 10.80
C ARG A 75 8.81 -4.86 11.14
N LEU A 76 8.09 -5.33 12.16
CA LEU A 76 6.84 -4.73 12.61
C LEU A 76 7.02 -3.29 13.07
N ASP A 77 8.12 -2.98 13.75
CA ASP A 77 8.42 -1.64 14.21
C ASP A 77 8.73 -0.70 13.02
N SER A 78 9.51 -1.16 12.03
CA SER A 78 9.74 -0.40 10.79
C SER A 78 8.44 -0.12 10.01
N ILE A 79 7.51 -1.08 9.99
CA ILE A 79 6.20 -0.90 9.35
C ILE A 79 5.39 0.17 10.09
N LYS A 80 5.35 0.11 11.43
CA LYS A 80 4.63 1.11 12.24
C LYS A 80 5.23 2.51 12.10
N GLU A 81 6.54 2.63 12.08
CA GLU A 81 7.23 3.91 11.84
C GLU A 81 6.82 4.48 10.48
N ARG A 82 6.86 3.66 9.43
CA ARG A 82 6.44 4.09 8.09
C ARG A 82 4.96 4.48 8.03
N GLN A 83 4.09 3.71 8.68
CA GLN A 83 2.67 4.04 8.78
C GLN A 83 2.44 5.39 9.46
N LYS A 84 3.25 5.71 10.48
CA LYS A 84 3.23 7.00 11.17
C LYS A 84 3.74 8.14 10.29
N GLU A 85 4.84 7.94 9.57
CA GLU A 85 5.37 8.93 8.61
C GLU A 85 4.35 9.32 7.54
N LEU A 86 3.64 8.31 7.02
CA LEU A 86 2.63 8.49 5.97
C LEU A 86 1.27 8.95 6.49
N ASN A 87 1.10 9.08 7.81
CA ASN A 87 -0.16 9.38 8.47
C ASN A 87 -1.29 8.43 8.01
N CYS A 88 -1.00 7.14 7.95
CA CYS A 88 -2.00 6.12 7.66
C CYS A 88 -3.15 6.22 8.67
N LYS A 89 -4.39 6.24 8.15
CA LYS A 89 -5.62 6.38 8.93
C LYS A 89 -6.28 5.04 9.19
#